data_AF-A0A7S2Z6F8-F1
#
_entry.id   AF-A0A7S2Z6F8-F1
#
_cell.length_a   1.000
_cell.length_b   1.000
_cell.length_c   1.000
_cell.angle_alpha   90.00
_cell.angle_beta   90.00
_cell.angle_gamma   90.00
#
_symmetry.space_group_name_H-M   'P 1'
#
loop_
_entity.id
_entity.type
_entity.pdbx_description
1 polymer ?
#
loop_
_entity_poly.entity_id
_entity_poly.type
_entity_poly.pdbx_seq_one_letter_code
_entity_poly.pdbx_strand_id
1 'polypeptide(L)'
;APPPGRPRPPPAERSRRVGPARALGSKEDSATNNAKAKNETLVNVLDIIREAERKKMPPDYYDLLGLAPGVVDPKEIKQAYRQRARKCHPDLAGEEGHEACIVLNEAYATLMDDDLRELYAIEKEELDFYDDGNEFAEALKREPYTGEPLSKTVPLDHFANKMEKDDPKVQA
;
A
#
# COMPACT_ATOMS: atom_id res chain seq x y z
N ALA A 1 28.16 -44.70 -66.21
CA ALA A 1 26.83 -45.20 -65.83
C ALA A 1 26.84 -45.61 -64.37
N PRO A 2 26.05 -45.01 -63.48
CA PRO A 2 25.95 -45.45 -62.08
C PRO A 2 25.07 -46.71 -61.96
N PRO A 3 25.30 -47.58 -60.96
CA PRO A 3 24.59 -48.85 -60.80
C PRO A 3 23.15 -48.65 -60.28
N PRO A 4 22.24 -49.63 -60.49
CA PRO A 4 20.85 -49.53 -60.06
C PRO A 4 20.76 -49.47 -58.52
N GLY A 5 20.02 -48.47 -58.03
CA GLY A 5 19.81 -48.24 -56.61
C GLY A 5 19.11 -49.40 -55.93
N ARG A 6 19.61 -49.81 -54.77
CA ARG A 6 18.97 -50.84 -53.93
C ARG A 6 17.61 -50.32 -53.43
N PRO A 7 16.56 -51.17 -53.35
CA PRO A 7 15.28 -50.75 -52.82
C PRO A 7 15.40 -50.41 -51.31
N ARG A 8 14.71 -49.35 -50.89
CA ARG A 8 14.65 -48.95 -49.47
C ARG A 8 13.94 -50.02 -48.65
N PRO A 9 14.42 -50.35 -47.44
CA PRO A 9 13.70 -51.25 -46.53
C PRO A 9 12.41 -50.60 -46.02
N PRO A 10 11.38 -51.39 -45.67
CA PRO A 10 10.14 -50.88 -45.10
C PRO A 10 10.39 -50.26 -43.70
N PRO A 11 9.56 -49.28 -43.29
CA PRO A 11 9.72 -48.63 -41.99
C PRO A 11 9.47 -49.64 -40.85
N ALA A 12 10.38 -49.68 -39.88
CA ALA A 12 10.26 -50.53 -38.72
C ALA A 12 9.01 -50.18 -37.90
N GLU A 13 8.17 -51.19 -37.65
CA GLU A 13 6.98 -51.08 -36.80
C GLU A 13 7.39 -50.74 -35.37
N ARG A 14 7.25 -49.47 -35.00
CA ARG A 14 7.51 -48.99 -33.65
C ARG A 14 6.38 -49.50 -32.75
N SER A 15 6.61 -50.67 -32.16
CA SER A 15 5.77 -51.23 -31.09
C SER A 15 5.50 -50.14 -30.05
N ARG A 16 4.26 -49.63 -30.05
CA ARG A 16 3.78 -48.68 -29.06
C ARG A 16 3.66 -49.43 -27.74
N ARG A 17 4.73 -49.45 -26.95
CA ARG A 17 4.61 -49.79 -25.53
C ARG A 17 3.71 -48.71 -24.90
N VAL A 18 2.50 -49.11 -24.53
CA VAL A 18 1.64 -48.31 -23.67
C VAL A 18 2.30 -48.29 -22.30
N GLY A 19 2.95 -47.18 -21.94
CA GLY A 19 3.42 -46.95 -20.59
C GLY A 19 2.24 -46.88 -19.61
N PRO A 20 2.47 -47.10 -18.30
CA PRO A 20 1.41 -47.03 -17.32
C PRO A 20 0.75 -45.65 -17.38
N ALA A 21 -0.58 -45.64 -17.35
CA ALA A 21 -1.39 -44.44 -17.38
C ALA A 21 -0.90 -43.47 -16.29
N ARG A 22 -0.29 -42.36 -16.72
CA ARG A 22 0.05 -41.25 -15.85
C ARG A 22 -1.28 -40.74 -15.28
N ALA A 23 -1.49 -40.98 -13.98
CA ALA A 23 -2.65 -40.48 -13.25
C ALA A 23 -2.81 -38.99 -13.56
N LEU A 24 -3.90 -38.65 -14.25
CA LEU A 24 -4.36 -37.28 -14.41
C LEU A 24 -4.82 -36.83 -13.03
N GLY A 25 -3.88 -36.31 -12.24
CA GLY A 25 -4.21 -35.52 -11.06
C GLY A 25 -5.07 -34.34 -11.51
N SER A 26 -6.28 -34.29 -10.98
CA SER A 26 -7.26 -33.21 -11.10
C SER A 26 -6.60 -31.86 -10.83
N LYS A 27 -6.38 -31.07 -11.89
CA LYS A 27 -5.89 -29.67 -11.83
C LYS A 27 -7.07 -28.69 -11.78
N GLU A 28 -8.06 -28.97 -10.96
CA GLU A 28 -9.37 -28.29 -11.06
C GLU A 28 -9.52 -27.16 -10.03
N ASP A 29 -8.69 -27.13 -8.98
CA ASP A 29 -8.86 -26.18 -7.86
C ASP A 29 -7.98 -24.92 -7.93
N SER A 30 -6.99 -24.84 -8.84
CA SER A 30 -6.03 -23.71 -8.82
C SER A 30 -6.52 -22.45 -9.56
N ALA A 31 -7.43 -22.60 -10.53
CA ALA A 31 -7.86 -21.49 -11.39
C ALA A 31 -8.86 -20.55 -10.69
N THR A 32 -9.77 -21.11 -9.89
CA THR A 32 -10.79 -20.38 -9.13
C THR A 32 -10.17 -19.54 -8.01
N ASN A 33 -9.18 -20.08 -7.30
CA ASN A 33 -8.42 -19.37 -6.26
C ASN A 33 -7.68 -18.15 -6.81
N ASN A 34 -7.14 -18.23 -8.03
CA ASN A 34 -6.39 -17.13 -8.64
C ASN A 34 -7.31 -15.98 -9.09
N ALA A 35 -8.50 -16.28 -9.62
CA ALA A 35 -9.49 -15.24 -9.97
C ALA A 35 -10.00 -14.50 -8.72
N LYS A 36 -10.28 -15.23 -7.63
CA LYS A 36 -10.68 -14.63 -6.35
C LYS A 36 -9.60 -13.70 -5.78
N ALA A 37 -8.34 -14.17 -5.74
CA ALA A 37 -7.20 -13.40 -5.25
C ALA A 37 -6.84 -12.19 -6.15
N LYS A 38 -7.23 -12.19 -7.43
CA LYS A 38 -7.06 -11.04 -8.33
C LYS A 38 -8.08 -9.95 -8.02
N ASN A 39 -9.34 -10.33 -7.88
CA ASN A 39 -10.42 -9.39 -7.55
C ASN A 39 -10.17 -8.73 -6.18
N GLU A 40 -9.70 -9.51 -5.20
CA GLU A 40 -9.35 -9.01 -3.88
C GLU A 40 -8.26 -7.93 -3.91
N THR A 41 -7.18 -8.13 -4.67
CA THR A 41 -6.11 -7.11 -4.71
C THR A 41 -6.50 -5.81 -5.38
N LEU A 42 -7.37 -5.86 -6.40
CA LEU A 42 -7.87 -4.66 -7.06
C LEU A 42 -8.79 -3.91 -6.11
N VAL A 43 -9.73 -4.61 -5.48
CA VAL A 43 -10.64 -4.05 -4.48
C VAL A 43 -9.84 -3.37 -3.36
N ASN A 44 -8.82 -4.03 -2.81
CA ASN A 44 -7.97 -3.45 -1.77
C ASN A 44 -7.26 -2.15 -2.24
N VAL A 45 -6.75 -2.12 -3.48
CA VAL A 45 -6.10 -0.92 -4.02
C VAL A 45 -7.09 0.23 -4.19
N LEU A 46 -8.28 -0.05 -4.72
CA LEU A 46 -9.33 0.97 -4.86
C LEU A 46 -9.83 1.48 -3.52
N ASP A 47 -9.95 0.61 -2.52
CA ASP A 47 -10.37 1.00 -1.18
C ASP A 47 -9.35 1.94 -0.52
N ILE A 48 -8.04 1.65 -0.66
CA ILE A 48 -6.97 2.55 -0.19
C ILE A 48 -7.07 3.93 -0.87
N ILE A 49 -7.30 3.97 -2.19
CA ILE A 49 -7.43 5.22 -2.93
C ILE A 49 -8.65 6.00 -2.45
N ARG A 50 -9.81 5.35 -2.31
CA ARG A 50 -11.06 5.98 -1.81
C ARG A 50 -10.91 6.51 -0.38
N GLU A 51 -10.20 5.78 0.48
CA GLU A 51 -9.92 6.22 1.85
C GLU A 51 -8.98 7.43 1.88
N ALA A 52 -7.96 7.43 1.04
CA ALA A 52 -7.04 8.56 0.89
C ALA A 52 -7.78 9.83 0.41
N GLU A 53 -8.65 9.69 -0.60
CA GLU A 53 -9.52 10.78 -1.06
C GLU A 53 -10.43 11.30 0.04
N ARG A 54 -11.04 10.41 0.82
CA ARG A 54 -11.89 10.78 1.96
C ARG A 54 -11.12 11.57 3.02
N LYS A 55 -9.87 11.16 3.30
CA LYS A 55 -8.98 11.86 4.24
C LYS A 55 -8.35 13.13 3.64
N LYS A 56 -8.50 13.36 2.32
CA LYS A 56 -7.80 14.42 1.57
C LYS A 56 -6.27 14.37 1.75
N MET A 57 -5.71 13.18 1.86
CA MET A 57 -4.27 12.97 2.06
C MET A 57 -3.76 12.00 0.98
N PRO A 58 -2.47 12.05 0.63
CA PRO A 58 -1.91 11.07 -0.29
C PRO A 58 -2.06 9.65 0.27
N PRO A 59 -2.36 8.64 -0.58
CA PRO A 59 -2.44 7.25 -0.14
C PRO A 59 -1.08 6.76 0.35
N ASP A 60 -1.09 5.81 1.30
CA ASP A 60 0.15 5.18 1.76
C ASP A 60 0.73 4.31 0.64
N TYR A 61 1.90 4.68 0.13
CA TYR A 61 2.55 3.99 -0.98
C TYR A 61 3.00 2.57 -0.62
N TYR A 62 3.30 2.32 0.66
CA TYR A 62 3.65 0.98 1.14
C TYR A 62 2.42 0.05 1.11
N ASP A 63 1.28 0.50 1.63
CA ASP A 63 0.03 -0.26 1.60
C ASP A 63 -0.51 -0.43 0.17
N LEU A 64 -0.31 0.58 -0.67
CA LEU A 64 -0.65 0.55 -2.09
C LEU A 64 0.24 -0.41 -2.91
N LEU A 65 1.43 -0.77 -2.44
CA LEU A 65 2.23 -1.86 -3.01
C LEU A 65 2.06 -3.18 -2.25
N GLY A 66 1.51 -3.15 -1.04
CA GLY A 66 1.34 -4.31 -0.16
C GLY A 66 2.63 -4.74 0.50
N LEU A 67 3.49 -3.76 0.76
CA LEU A 67 4.76 -3.95 1.46
C LEU A 67 4.57 -3.52 2.90
N ALA A 68 5.27 -4.18 3.81
CA ALA A 68 5.30 -3.72 5.19
C ALA A 68 6.13 -2.43 5.29
N PRO A 69 5.73 -1.47 6.15
CA PRO A 69 6.54 -0.29 6.43
C PRO A 69 7.91 -0.72 6.98
N GLY A 70 8.99 -0.25 6.34
CA GLY A 70 10.37 -0.62 6.68
C GLY A 70 11.00 -1.71 5.80
N VAL A 71 10.29 -2.21 4.79
CA VAL A 71 10.90 -3.07 3.74
C VAL A 71 11.57 -2.18 2.69
N VAL A 72 12.91 -2.20 2.65
CA VAL A 72 13.74 -1.26 1.84
C VAL A 72 14.34 -1.92 0.60
N ASP A 73 14.10 -3.22 0.37
CA ASP A 73 14.74 -3.91 -0.74
C ASP A 73 14.12 -3.48 -2.09
N PRO A 74 14.89 -2.83 -3.00
CA PRO A 74 14.36 -2.35 -4.27
C PRO A 74 13.89 -3.50 -5.18
N LYS A 75 14.40 -4.70 -4.96
CA LYS A 75 13.96 -5.92 -5.63
C LYS A 75 12.53 -6.29 -5.23
N GLU A 76 12.17 -6.14 -3.97
CA GLU A 76 10.84 -6.46 -3.46
C GLU A 76 9.82 -5.44 -3.95
N ILE A 77 10.16 -4.15 -3.89
CA ILE A 77 9.34 -3.05 -4.44
C ILE A 77 8.99 -3.32 -5.91
N LYS A 78 10.00 -3.65 -6.71
CA LYS A 78 9.81 -3.95 -8.14
C LYS A 78 8.98 -5.21 -8.38
N GLN A 79 9.10 -6.23 -7.53
CA GLN A 79 8.30 -7.44 -7.64
C GLN A 79 6.84 -7.18 -7.28
N ALA A 80 6.59 -6.48 -6.17
CA ALA A 80 5.25 -6.12 -5.71
C ALA A 80 4.52 -5.26 -6.75
N TYR A 81 5.18 -4.22 -7.26
CA TYR A 81 4.66 -3.37 -8.33
C TYR A 81 4.26 -4.20 -9.58
N ARG A 82 5.15 -5.08 -10.06
CA ARG A 82 4.86 -5.94 -11.22
C ARG A 82 3.66 -6.87 -10.99
N GLN A 83 3.50 -7.37 -9.77
CA GLN A 83 2.37 -8.23 -9.42
C GLN A 83 1.06 -7.43 -9.38
N ARG A 84 1.04 -6.25 -8.77
CA ARG A 84 -0.15 -5.41 -8.67
C ARG A 84 -0.54 -4.78 -10.01
N ALA A 85 0.41 -4.28 -10.80
CA ALA A 85 0.16 -3.69 -12.12
C ALA A 85 -0.53 -4.68 -13.08
N ARG A 86 -0.16 -5.97 -13.04
CA ARG A 86 -0.83 -7.01 -13.84
C ARG A 86 -2.28 -7.25 -13.43
N LYS A 87 -2.62 -7.00 -12.17
CA LYS A 87 -3.96 -7.24 -11.63
C LYS A 87 -4.85 -6.01 -11.77
N CYS A 88 -4.27 -4.80 -11.72
CA CYS A 88 -4.99 -3.53 -11.86
C CYS A 88 -5.06 -3.04 -13.31
N HIS A 89 -4.55 -3.80 -14.28
CA HIS A 89 -4.47 -3.36 -15.68
C HIS A 89 -5.87 -3.01 -16.25
N PRO A 90 -6.02 -1.90 -16.98
CA PRO A 90 -7.32 -1.43 -17.48
C PRO A 90 -8.03 -2.46 -18.39
N ASP A 91 -7.28 -3.32 -19.09
CA ASP A 91 -7.86 -4.42 -19.89
C ASP A 91 -8.69 -5.40 -19.06
N LEU A 92 -8.41 -5.56 -17.76
CA LEU A 92 -9.14 -6.45 -16.85
C LEU A 92 -10.15 -5.70 -15.97
N ALA A 93 -9.81 -4.47 -15.61
CA ALA A 93 -10.47 -3.70 -14.56
C ALA A 93 -11.33 -2.53 -15.08
N GLY A 94 -11.25 -2.19 -16.36
CA GLY A 94 -11.92 -1.03 -16.94
C GLY A 94 -11.34 0.30 -16.46
N GLU A 95 -12.18 1.32 -16.33
CA GLU A 95 -11.81 2.68 -15.94
C GLU A 95 -11.20 2.75 -14.52
N GLU A 96 -11.75 2.01 -13.56
CA GLU A 96 -11.23 1.99 -12.18
C GLU A 96 -9.78 1.44 -12.13
N GLY A 97 -9.44 0.52 -13.04
CA GLY A 97 -8.07 0.03 -13.17
C GLY A 97 -7.09 1.06 -13.70
N HIS A 98 -7.56 2.04 -14.49
CA HIS A 98 -6.71 3.11 -14.98
C HIS A 98 -6.23 4.01 -13.84
N GLU A 99 -7.16 4.44 -13.00
CA GLU A 99 -6.86 5.26 -11.80
C GLU A 99 -5.91 4.51 -10.87
N ALA A 100 -6.22 3.26 -10.54
CA ALA A 100 -5.36 2.41 -9.72
C ALA A 100 -3.94 2.29 -10.30
N CYS A 101 -3.80 2.08 -11.62
CA CYS A 101 -2.50 2.00 -12.27
C CYS A 101 -1.69 3.30 -12.19
N ILE A 102 -2.33 4.46 -12.29
CA ILE A 102 -1.65 5.76 -12.19
C ILE A 102 -1.03 5.90 -10.81
N VAL A 103 -1.81 5.73 -9.75
CA VAL A 103 -1.33 5.87 -8.37
C VAL A 103 -0.25 4.82 -8.06
N LEU A 104 -0.38 3.60 -8.61
CA LEU A 104 0.63 2.55 -8.45
C LEU A 104 1.99 2.93 -9.06
N ASN A 105 1.97 3.64 -10.19
CA ASN A 105 3.18 4.13 -10.85
C ASN A 105 3.86 5.24 -10.05
N GLU A 106 3.06 6.15 -9.50
CA GLU A 106 3.54 7.22 -8.62
C GLU A 106 4.20 6.64 -7.38
N ALA A 107 3.54 5.69 -6.69
CA ALA A 107 4.09 4.98 -5.55
C ALA A 107 5.40 4.26 -5.88
N TYR A 108 5.50 3.63 -7.06
CA TYR A 108 6.73 3.00 -7.50
C TYR A 108 7.84 4.02 -7.76
N ALA A 109 7.52 5.16 -8.38
CA ALA A 109 8.52 6.20 -8.68
C ALA A 109 9.10 6.82 -7.41
N THR A 110 8.27 7.08 -6.39
CA THR A 110 8.69 7.67 -5.11
C THR A 110 9.50 6.69 -4.26
N LEU A 111 9.10 5.42 -4.19
CA LEU A 111 9.77 4.43 -3.34
C LEU A 111 11.05 3.84 -3.97
N MET A 112 11.19 3.89 -5.29
CA MET A 112 12.35 3.38 -6.01
C MET A 112 13.56 4.30 -5.92
N ASP A 113 13.34 5.61 -5.79
CA ASP A 113 14.41 6.60 -5.60
C ASP A 113 14.66 6.80 -4.11
N ASP A 114 15.93 6.73 -3.70
CA ASP A 114 16.30 6.82 -2.30
C ASP A 114 16.01 8.22 -1.73
N ASP A 115 16.29 9.28 -2.51
CA ASP A 115 16.06 10.67 -2.10
C ASP A 115 14.55 10.97 -1.94
N LEU A 116 13.74 10.53 -2.90
CA LEU A 116 12.28 10.71 -2.84
C LEU A 116 11.66 9.87 -1.72
N ARG A 117 12.20 8.68 -1.44
CA ARG A 117 11.72 7.82 -0.36
C ARG A 117 12.00 8.45 1.01
N GLU A 118 13.16 9.08 1.18
CA GLU A 118 13.47 9.83 2.41
C GLU A 118 12.54 11.04 2.59
N LEU A 119 12.34 11.83 1.53
CA LEU A 119 11.40 12.95 1.56
C LEU A 119 9.98 12.50 1.91
N TYR A 120 9.52 11.40 1.30
CA TYR A 120 8.22 10.81 1.61
C TYR A 120 8.11 10.37 3.07
N ALA A 121 9.17 9.79 3.65
CA ALA A 121 9.18 9.39 5.05
C ALA A 121 9.08 10.60 5.99
N ILE A 122 9.81 11.68 5.69
CA ILE A 122 9.75 12.94 6.46
C ILE A 122 8.37 13.59 6.35
N GLU A 123 7.85 13.71 5.13
CA GLU A 123 6.53 14.30 4.89
C GLU A 123 5.42 13.52 5.60
N LYS A 124 5.52 12.19 5.61
CA LYS A 124 4.58 11.31 6.33
C LYS A 124 4.67 11.51 7.84
N GLU A 125 5.89 11.58 8.40
CA GLU A 125 6.08 11.83 9.84
C GLU A 125 5.53 13.20 10.26
N GLU A 126 5.71 14.23 9.44
CA GLU A 126 5.12 15.55 9.67
C GLU A 126 3.58 15.50 9.63
N LEU A 127 3.02 14.75 8.68
CA LEU A 127 1.58 14.59 8.55
C LEU A 127 0.94 13.86 9.72
N ASP A 128 1.56 12.77 10.18
CA ASP A 128 1.09 11.98 11.31
C ASP A 128 1.13 12.78 12.64
N PHE A 129 2.02 13.78 12.75
CA PHE A 129 2.11 14.66 13.92
C PHE A 129 0.89 15.57 14.10
N TYR A 130 0.17 15.93 13.03
CA TYR A 130 -0.98 16.84 13.09
C TYR A 130 -2.35 16.12 13.16
N ASP A 131 -2.36 14.79 13.11
CA ASP A 131 -3.57 13.94 13.13
C ASP A 131 -3.64 13.04 14.38
N ASP A 132 -2.87 13.35 15.42
CA ASP A 132 -2.84 12.64 16.71
C ASP A 132 -4.14 12.79 17.55
N GLY A 133 -5.18 13.40 16.99
CA GLY A 133 -6.43 13.66 17.70
C GLY A 133 -6.26 14.66 18.84
N ASN A 134 -5.19 15.46 18.81
CA ASN A 134 -4.96 16.49 19.81
C ASN A 134 -6.08 17.53 19.73
N GLU A 135 -6.97 17.51 20.73
CA GLU A 135 -8.11 18.45 20.91
C GLU A 135 -7.66 19.91 20.73
N PHE A 136 -6.42 20.22 21.09
CA PHE A 136 -5.85 21.55 20.96
C PHE A 136 -5.60 21.97 19.49
N ALA A 137 -5.13 21.05 18.65
CA ALA A 137 -4.91 21.31 17.22
C ALA A 137 -6.25 21.45 16.47
N GLU A 138 -7.26 20.66 16.84
CA GLU A 138 -8.63 20.86 16.35
C GLU A 138 -9.23 22.20 16.80
N ALA A 139 -9.02 22.58 18.06
CA ALA A 139 -9.49 23.86 18.59
C ALA A 139 -8.86 25.04 17.84
N LEU A 140 -7.56 24.97 17.52
CA LEU A 140 -6.86 25.96 16.69
C LEU A 140 -7.41 26.05 15.26
N LYS A 141 -7.89 24.94 14.68
CA LYS A 141 -8.59 24.94 13.36
C LYS A 141 -10.00 25.54 13.46
N ARG A 142 -10.67 25.40 14.60
CA ARG A 142 -12.04 25.90 14.84
C ARG A 142 -12.08 27.40 15.14
N GLU A 143 -11.22 27.86 16.03
CA GLU A 143 -11.10 29.26 16.42
C GLU A 143 -9.66 29.72 16.17
N PRO A 144 -9.38 30.38 15.03
CA PRO A 144 -8.04 30.85 14.75
C PRO A 144 -7.62 31.82 15.84
N TYR A 145 -6.39 31.66 16.35
CA TYR A 145 -5.84 32.52 17.38
C TYR A 145 -5.98 33.99 16.97
N THR A 146 -6.84 34.72 17.69
CA THR A 146 -7.26 36.07 17.33
C THR A 146 -6.18 37.13 17.59
N GLY A 147 -5.02 36.72 18.13
CA GLY A 147 -3.94 37.63 18.53
C GLY A 147 -4.28 38.47 19.77
N GLU A 148 -5.44 38.24 20.38
CA GLU A 148 -5.87 38.99 21.54
C GLU A 148 -5.11 38.54 22.80
N PRO A 149 -4.59 39.47 23.62
CA PRO A 149 -3.91 39.10 24.84
C PRO A 149 -4.88 38.41 25.79
N LEU A 150 -4.39 37.42 26.55
CA LEU A 150 -5.20 36.68 27.53
C LEU A 150 -5.96 37.59 28.52
N SER A 151 -5.52 38.84 28.70
CA SER A 151 -6.21 39.86 29.50
C SER A 151 -7.61 40.23 29.00
N LYS A 152 -7.99 39.89 27.76
CA LYS A 152 -9.34 40.14 27.23
C LYS A 152 -10.33 39.02 27.54
N THR A 153 -9.87 37.77 27.55
CA THR A 153 -10.72 36.59 27.71
C THR A 153 -10.68 36.01 29.12
N VAL A 154 -9.53 36.14 29.78
CA VAL A 154 -9.31 35.66 31.15
C VAL A 154 -9.39 36.86 32.11
N PRO A 155 -10.29 36.84 33.11
CA PRO A 155 -10.39 37.92 34.08
C PRO A 155 -9.08 38.07 34.86
N LEU A 156 -8.69 39.31 35.18
CA LEU A 156 -7.41 39.65 35.82
C LEU A 156 -7.12 38.83 37.10
N ASP A 157 -8.16 38.40 37.81
CA ASP A 157 -8.04 37.68 39.07
C ASP A 157 -7.77 36.17 38.91
N HIS A 158 -7.82 35.64 37.68
CA HIS A 158 -7.65 34.22 37.39
C HIS A 158 -6.28 33.67 37.82
N PHE A 159 -5.22 34.48 37.70
CA PHE A 159 -3.87 34.12 38.14
C PHE A 159 -3.53 34.62 39.56
N ALA A 160 -4.39 35.44 40.16
CA ALA A 160 -4.14 36.07 41.46
C ALA A 160 -4.37 35.13 42.66
N ASN A 161 -5.11 34.03 42.48
CA ASN A 161 -5.48 33.12 43.58
C ASN A 161 -4.57 31.88 43.75
N LYS A 162 -3.27 32.00 43.44
CA LYS A 162 -2.26 30.96 43.73
C LYS A 162 -1.29 31.31 44.88
N MET A 163 -1.68 32.23 45.77
CA MET A 163 -0.91 32.56 46.97
C MET A 163 -1.71 32.46 48.27
N GLU A 164 -2.63 31.49 48.39
CA GLU A 164 -3.12 31.09 49.72
C GLU A 164 -2.29 29.90 50.22
N LYS A 165 -1.44 30.22 51.19
CA LYS A 165 -0.49 29.33 51.87
C LYS A 165 -1.25 28.36 52.79
N ASP A 166 -1.30 27.09 52.43
CA ASP A 166 -1.49 26.03 53.41
C ASP A 166 -0.12 25.68 54.05
N ASP A 167 0.29 26.45 55.05
CA ASP A 167 1.37 26.06 55.97
C ASP A 167 0.75 25.13 57.05
N PRO A 168 1.03 23.80 57.08
CA PRO A 168 0.62 22.98 58.21
C PRO A 168 1.44 23.36 59.44
N LYS A 169 0.80 24.04 60.40
CA LYS A 169 1.36 24.29 61.74
C LYS A 169 1.81 22.97 62.38
N VAL A 170 3.12 22.77 62.46
CA VAL A 170 3.73 21.76 63.34
C VAL A 170 3.40 22.15 64.78
N GLN A 171 2.54 21.37 65.44
CA GLN A 171 2.30 21.48 66.88
C GLN A 171 3.43 20.77 67.62
N ALA A 172 4.04 21.51 68.56
CA ALA A 172 4.93 20.99 69.59
C ALA A 172 4.16 20.88 70.90
#